data_AF-A0A3D4V0G0-F1
#
_entry.id   AF-A0A3D4V0G0-F1
#
_cell.length_a   1.000
_cell.length_b   1.000
_cell.length_c   1.000
_cell.angle_alpha   90.00
_cell.angle_beta   90.00
_cell.angle_gamma   90.00
#
_symmetry.space_group_name_H-M   'P 1'
#
loop_
_entity.id
_entity.type
_entity.pdbx_description
1 polymer ?
#
loop_
_entity_poly.entity_id
_entity_poly.type
_entity_poly.pdbx_seq_one_letter_code
_entity_poly.pdbx_strand_id
1 'polypeptide(L)'
;MALKEMKQSGVKALPLELIERYINYKITEHNISHSYQRNIIAALIKYHDLVLEKNLPAEYLYPKRKQNKIPDVLSQNEVRKLFSVITNIKHKAILQTIYSGGLRMSEVLNLKVCDIDSDRMIIKIRQSKGAKDR
;
A
#
# COMPACT_ATOMS: atom_id res chain seq x y z
N MET A 1 -6.30 -17.85 -15.43
CA MET A 1 -5.58 -18.68 -16.42
C MET A 1 -4.13 -18.93 -15.98
N ALA A 2 -3.35 -17.89 -15.68
CA ALA A 2 -1.94 -18.00 -15.24
C ALA A 2 -1.67 -18.88 -13.99
N LEU A 3 -2.57 -18.93 -13.00
CA LEU A 3 -2.39 -19.77 -11.79
C LEU A 3 -2.53 -21.27 -12.05
N LYS A 4 -3.21 -21.69 -13.13
CA LYS A 4 -3.33 -23.11 -13.49
C LYS A 4 -2.06 -23.64 -14.14
N GLU A 5 -1.24 -22.79 -14.75
CA GLU A 5 -0.02 -23.18 -15.45
C GLU A 5 1.17 -23.40 -14.49
N MET A 6 1.19 -22.73 -13.33
CA MET A 6 2.19 -22.99 -12.27
C MET A 6 2.02 -24.35 -11.58
N LYS A 7 0.92 -25.08 -11.82
CA LYS A 7 0.67 -26.43 -11.25
C LYS A 7 1.59 -27.51 -11.83
N GLN A 8 2.24 -27.29 -12.98
CA GLN A 8 3.09 -28.32 -13.63
C GLN A 8 4.53 -28.35 -13.12
N SER A 9 4.98 -27.35 -12.36
CA SER A 9 6.36 -27.26 -11.86
C SER A 9 6.48 -27.76 -10.42
N GLY A 10 6.09 -29.01 -10.13
CA GLY A 10 6.52 -29.77 -8.93
C GLY A 10 6.68 -28.99 -7.61
N VAL A 11 5.80 -28.04 -7.28
CA VAL A 11 5.95 -27.23 -6.08
C VAL A 11 5.50 -28.07 -4.90
N LYS A 12 6.47 -28.68 -4.22
CA LYS A 12 6.23 -29.36 -2.95
C LYS A 12 5.97 -28.33 -1.87
N ALA A 13 4.95 -28.58 -1.04
CA ALA A 13 4.72 -27.81 0.17
C ALA A 13 5.99 -27.84 1.03
N LEU A 14 6.47 -26.66 1.43
CA LEU A 14 7.64 -26.55 2.29
C LEU A 14 7.26 -26.97 3.73
N PRO A 15 8.15 -27.63 4.47
CA PRO A 15 7.93 -27.90 5.89
C PRO A 15 7.77 -26.59 6.68
N LEU A 16 6.85 -26.58 7.64
CA LEU A 16 6.60 -25.41 8.51
C LEU A 16 7.88 -24.97 9.24
N GLU A 17 8.68 -25.92 9.72
CA GLU A 17 9.96 -25.67 10.40
C GLU A 17 10.93 -24.84 9.55
N LEU A 18 10.97 -25.09 8.23
CA LEU A 18 11.85 -24.35 7.32
C LEU A 18 11.37 -22.90 7.16
N ILE A 19 10.05 -22.71 7.13
CA ILE A 19 9.42 -21.38 7.05
C ILE A 19 9.72 -20.58 8.31
N GLU A 20 9.59 -21.19 9.49
CA GLU A 20 9.95 -20.57 10.77
C GLU A 20 11.43 -20.19 10.81
N ARG A 21 12.32 -21.11 10.44
CA ARG A 21 13.76 -20.87 10.40
C ARG A 21 14.10 -19.72 9.47
N TYR A 22 13.47 -19.65 8.30
CA TYR A 22 13.68 -18.58 7.33
C TYR A 22 13.21 -17.22 7.87
N ILE A 23 12.02 -17.17 8.49
CA ILE A 23 11.49 -15.94 9.07
C ILE A 23 12.40 -15.47 10.22
N ASN A 24 12.82 -16.38 11.11
CA ASN A 24 13.75 -16.07 12.18
C ASN A 24 15.09 -15.55 11.65
N TYR A 25 15.67 -16.21 10.64
CA TYR A 25 16.87 -15.72 9.95
C TYR A 25 16.70 -14.31 9.38
N LYS A 26 15.55 -14.00 8.77
CA LYS A 26 15.26 -12.64 8.28
C LYS A 26 15.11 -11.62 9.41
N ILE A 27 14.56 -12.01 10.55
CA ILE A 27 14.43 -11.14 11.72
C ILE A 27 15.80 -10.86 12.35
N THR A 28 16.62 -11.89 12.57
CA THR A 28 17.90 -11.75 13.27
C THR A 28 19.00 -11.15 12.41
N GLU A 29 19.18 -11.66 11.19
CA GLU A 29 20.33 -11.28 10.34
C GLU A 29 20.04 -10.05 9.47
N HIS A 30 18.78 -9.89 9.02
CA HIS A 30 18.39 -8.80 8.12
C HIS A 30 17.61 -7.67 8.82
N ASN A 31 17.38 -7.78 10.13
CA ASN A 31 16.67 -6.80 10.96
C ASN A 31 15.41 -6.21 10.28
N ILE A 32 14.57 -7.09 9.75
CA ILE A 32 13.40 -6.69 8.96
C ILE A 32 12.36 -5.94 9.79
N SER A 33 11.67 -4.99 9.15
CA SER A 33 10.56 -4.29 9.81
C SER A 33 9.35 -5.20 10.06
N HIS A 34 8.51 -4.86 11.05
CA HIS A 34 7.25 -5.56 11.31
C HIS A 34 6.33 -5.58 10.08
N SER A 35 6.37 -4.54 9.24
CA SER A 35 5.58 -4.48 7.99
C SER A 35 6.08 -5.53 7.00
N TYR A 36 7.40 -5.65 6.87
CA TYR A 36 8.03 -6.63 5.99
C TYR A 36 7.76 -8.07 6.44
N GLN A 37 7.92 -8.37 7.73
CA GLN A 37 7.58 -9.67 8.31
C GLN A 37 6.11 -10.04 8.06
N ARG A 38 5.18 -9.12 8.32
CA ARG A 38 3.75 -9.30 8.05
C ARG A 38 3.49 -9.62 6.59
N ASN A 39 4.13 -8.90 5.66
CA ASN A 39 3.93 -9.11 4.23
C ASN A 39 4.46 -10.48 3.77
N ILE A 40 5.60 -10.92 4.29
CA ILE A 40 6.12 -12.28 4.00
C ILE A 40 5.13 -13.34 4.46
N ILE A 41 4.68 -13.27 5.72
CA ILE A 41 3.77 -14.27 6.29
C ILE A 41 2.44 -14.29 5.54
N ALA A 42 1.87 -13.11 5.27
CA ALA A 42 0.63 -12.99 4.50
C ALA A 42 0.77 -13.59 3.09
N ALA A 43 1.90 -13.34 2.42
CA ALA A 43 2.19 -13.91 1.10
C ALA A 43 2.33 -15.44 1.16
N LEU A 44 3.03 -15.98 2.17
CA LEU A 44 3.21 -17.42 2.34
C LEU A 44 1.90 -18.15 2.62
N ILE A 45 1.10 -17.62 3.56
CA ILE A 45 -0.24 -18.16 3.86
C ILE A 45 -1.10 -18.12 2.60
N LYS A 46 -1.10 -16.99 1.88
CA LYS A 46 -1.95 -16.85 0.69
C LYS A 46 -1.47 -17.72 -0.48
N TYR A 47 -0.18 -17.94 -0.61
CA TYR A 47 0.38 -18.87 -1.58
C TYR A 47 -0.03 -20.31 -1.29
N HIS A 48 0.04 -20.74 -0.04
CA HIS A 48 -0.39 -22.09 0.35
C HIS A 48 -1.89 -22.28 0.16
N ASP A 49 -2.69 -21.28 0.51
CA ASP A 49 -4.14 -21.26 0.30
C ASP A 49 -4.52 -21.33 -1.18
N LEU A 50 -3.96 -20.45 -2.03
CA LEU A 50 -4.36 -20.32 -3.44
C LEU A 50 -3.71 -21.31 -4.40
N VAL A 51 -2.47 -21.72 -4.13
CA VAL A 51 -1.66 -22.53 -5.07
C VAL A 51 -1.55 -23.98 -4.62
N LEU A 52 -1.35 -24.21 -3.32
CA LEU A 52 -1.15 -25.55 -2.76
C LEU A 52 -2.45 -26.16 -2.22
N GLU A 53 -3.54 -25.38 -2.16
CA GLU A 53 -4.85 -25.77 -1.62
C GLU A 53 -4.71 -26.38 -0.20
N LYS A 54 -3.76 -25.85 0.59
CA LYS A 54 -3.44 -26.30 1.95
C LYS A 54 -3.39 -25.11 2.89
N ASN A 55 -3.95 -25.27 4.07
CA ASN A 55 -3.80 -24.29 5.13
C ASN A 55 -2.37 -24.35 5.69
N LEU A 56 -1.72 -23.17 5.79
CA LEU A 56 -0.44 -23.01 6.46
C LEU A 56 -0.71 -22.33 7.82
N PRO A 57 -0.62 -23.04 8.95
CA PRO A 57 -0.90 -22.49 10.26
C PRO A 57 0.29 -21.65 10.74
N ALA A 58 0.55 -20.50 10.12
CA ALA A 58 1.70 -19.63 10.41
C ALA A 58 1.30 -18.27 11.00
N GLU A 59 0.04 -18.10 11.43
CA GLU A 59 -0.49 -16.85 11.93
C GLU A 59 0.20 -16.40 13.24
N TYR A 60 0.68 -17.34 14.06
CA TYR A 60 1.41 -17.00 15.29
C TYR A 60 2.76 -16.32 15.02
N LEU A 61 3.30 -16.42 13.80
CA LEU A 61 4.52 -15.74 13.40
C LEU A 61 4.30 -14.25 13.12
N TYR A 62 3.05 -13.76 13.08
CA TYR A 62 2.79 -12.35 12.85
C TYR A 62 3.43 -11.48 13.94
N PRO A 63 4.07 -10.36 13.59
CA PRO A 63 4.63 -9.47 14.59
C PRO A 63 3.50 -8.84 15.40
N LYS A 64 3.73 -8.73 16.72
CA LYS A 64 2.85 -7.97 17.61
C LYS A 64 2.65 -6.56 17.06
N ARG A 65 1.41 -6.06 17.11
CA ARG A 65 1.08 -4.71 16.63
C ARG A 65 1.95 -3.70 17.37
N LYS A 66 2.78 -2.98 16.61
CA LYS A 66 3.52 -1.83 17.13
C LYS A 66 2.49 -0.74 17.45
N GLN A 67 2.66 -0.04 18.58
CA GLN A 67 1.88 1.17 18.84
C GLN A 67 2.16 2.16 17.70
N ASN A 68 1.12 2.56 16.98
CA ASN A 68 1.25 3.55 15.92
C ASN A 68 1.56 4.90 16.58
N LYS A 69 2.63 5.55 16.13
CA LYS A 69 2.84 6.96 16.43
C LYS A 69 1.78 7.77 15.70
N ILE A 70 1.26 8.80 16.37
CA ILE A 70 0.39 9.78 15.71
C ILE A 70 1.21 10.44 14.60
N PRO A 71 0.70 10.53 13.36
CA PRO A 71 1.44 11.17 12.28
C PRO A 71 1.63 12.65 12.58
N ASP A 72 2.86 13.14 12.38
CA ASP A 72 3.14 14.56 12.42
C ASP A 72 2.48 15.23 11.22
N VAL A 73 1.52 16.12 11.47
CA VAL A 73 0.78 16.85 10.45
C VAL A 73 1.26 18.30 10.39
N LEU A 74 1.34 18.85 9.18
CA LEU A 74 1.71 20.25 8.98
C LEU A 74 0.63 21.19 9.52
N SER A 75 1.05 22.23 10.22
CA SER A 75 0.19 23.37 10.57
C SER A 75 -0.19 24.19 9.35
N GLN A 76 -1.28 24.96 9.45
CA GLN A 76 -1.72 25.83 8.36
C GLN A 76 -0.63 26.83 7.93
N ASN A 77 0.19 27.31 8.88
CA ASN A 77 1.27 28.24 8.59
C ASN A 77 2.42 27.56 7.82
N GLU A 78 2.75 26.31 8.14
CA GLU A 78 3.75 25.54 7.40
C GLU A 78 3.27 25.22 5.99
N VAL A 79 1.99 24.88 5.82
CA VAL A 79 1.40 24.68 4.48
C VAL A 79 1.45 25.96 3.65
N ARG A 80 1.15 27.13 4.24
CA ARG A 80 1.28 28.42 3.53
C ARG A 80 2.72 28.68 3.09
N LYS A 81 3.70 28.44 3.97
CA LYS A 81 5.14 28.55 3.64
C LYS A 81 5.56 27.58 2.54
N LEU A 82 5.03 26.35 2.56
CA LEU A 82 5.28 25.37 1.50
C LEU A 82 4.78 25.88 0.15
N PHE A 83 3.56 26.44 0.09
CA PHE A 83 3.01 26.97 -1.16
C PHE A 83 3.64 28.27 -1.64
N SER A 84 4.27 29.06 -0.75
CA SER A 84 4.91 30.32 -1.14
C SER A 84 6.25 30.12 -1.86
N VAL A 85 6.96 29.02 -1.58
CA VAL A 85 8.28 28.76 -2.17
C VAL A 85 8.22 28.00 -3.51
N ILE A 86 7.06 27.46 -3.88
CA ILE A 86 6.91 26.73 -5.14
C ILE A 86 6.75 27.72 -6.30
N THR A 87 7.78 27.79 -7.14
CA THR A 87 7.81 28.64 -8.34
C THR A 87 7.16 27.98 -9.55
N ASN A 88 7.20 26.65 -9.64
CA ASN A 88 6.60 25.91 -10.76
C ASN A 88 5.07 25.81 -10.59
N ILE A 89 4.34 26.48 -11.48
CA ILE A 89 2.86 26.52 -11.48
C ILE A 89 2.24 25.13 -11.51
N LYS A 90 2.82 24.19 -12.28
CA LYS A 90 2.32 22.81 -12.37
C LYS A 90 2.41 22.10 -11.02
N HIS A 91 3.54 22.22 -10.33
CA HIS A 91 3.72 21.58 -9.02
C HIS A 91 2.84 22.21 -7.95
N LYS A 92 2.70 23.55 -8.01
CA LYS A 92 1.84 24.29 -7.11
C LYS A 92 0.38 23.85 -7.25
N ALA A 93 -0.12 23.77 -8.48
CA ALA A 93 -1.47 23.29 -8.77
C ALA A 93 -1.69 21.87 -8.24
N ILE A 94 -0.78 20.94 -8.54
CA ILE A 94 -0.85 19.55 -8.04
C ILE A 94 -0.97 19.50 -6.53
N LEU A 95 -0.07 20.18 -5.81
CA LEU A 95 -0.03 20.12 -4.35
C LEU A 95 -1.23 20.84 -3.71
N GLN A 96 -1.69 21.94 -4.28
CA GLN A 96 -2.91 22.62 -3.83
C GLN A 96 -4.14 21.75 -4.05
N THR A 97 -4.27 21.08 -5.20
CA THR A 97 -5.37 20.16 -5.46
C THR A 97 -5.36 18.98 -4.49
N ILE A 98 -4.19 18.40 -4.18
CA ILE A 98 -4.05 17.34 -3.17
C ILE A 98 -4.54 17.84 -1.81
N TYR A 99 -4.03 19.00 -1.38
CA TYR A 99 -4.30 19.54 -0.06
C TYR A 99 -5.77 19.96 0.12
N SER A 100 -6.32 20.69 -0.85
CA SER A 100 -7.69 21.21 -0.79
C SER A 100 -8.75 20.14 -1.02
N GLY A 101 -8.49 19.17 -1.93
CA GLY A 101 -9.45 18.11 -2.25
C GLY A 101 -9.26 16.83 -1.43
N GLY A 102 -8.17 16.69 -0.66
CA GLY A 102 -7.86 15.45 0.06
C GLY A 102 -7.66 14.25 -0.88
N LEU A 103 -7.05 14.50 -2.05
CA LEU A 103 -6.82 13.47 -3.05
C LEU A 103 -5.63 12.59 -2.66
N ARG A 104 -5.72 11.30 -2.96
CA ARG A 104 -4.57 10.39 -2.88
C ARG A 104 -3.65 10.59 -4.08
N MET A 105 -2.37 10.24 -3.94
CA MET A 105 -1.39 10.36 -5.02
C MET A 105 -1.88 9.68 -6.31
N SER A 106 -2.42 8.46 -6.21
CA SER A 106 -2.96 7.73 -7.36
C SER A 106 -4.18 8.40 -8.00
N GLU A 107 -4.98 9.15 -7.23
CA GLU A 107 -6.15 9.84 -7.75
C GLU A 107 -5.72 11.07 -8.57
N VAL A 108 -4.74 11.82 -8.09
CA VAL A 108 -4.19 12.98 -8.84
C VAL A 108 -3.48 12.56 -10.11
N LEU A 109 -2.71 11.47 -10.07
CA LEU A 109 -2.01 10.97 -11.26
C LEU A 109 -2.96 10.54 -12.38
N ASN A 110 -4.19 10.16 -12.05
CA ASN A 110 -5.21 9.74 -13.01
C ASN A 110 -6.24 10.82 -13.33
N LEU A 111 -6.13 12.01 -12.72
CA LEU A 111 -7.08 13.10 -12.90
C LEU A 111 -6.99 13.65 -14.32
N LYS A 112 -8.14 13.80 -14.99
CA LYS A 112 -8.23 14.41 -16.32
C LYS A 112 -8.83 15.80 -16.25
N VAL A 113 -8.56 16.63 -17.25
CA VAL A 113 -9.13 17.99 -17.34
C VAL A 113 -10.66 17.95 -17.35
N CYS A 114 -11.26 16.95 -18.00
CA CYS A 114 -12.71 16.76 -18.05
C CYS A 114 -13.35 16.35 -16.73
N ASP A 115 -12.55 16.02 -15.71
CA ASP A 115 -13.02 15.69 -14.37
C ASP A 115 -13.16 16.94 -13.49
N ILE A 116 -12.64 18.09 -13.94
CA ILE A 116 -12.70 19.37 -13.24
C ILE A 116 -13.90 20.16 -13.77
N ASP A 117 -14.89 20.35 -12.92
CA ASP A 117 -16.04 21.22 -13.16
C ASP A 117 -15.83 22.52 -12.39
N SER A 118 -15.26 23.52 -13.08
CA SER A 118 -14.92 24.81 -12.49
C SER A 118 -16.16 25.64 -12.12
N ASP A 119 -17.28 25.46 -12.85
CA ASP A 119 -18.52 26.21 -12.58
C ASP A 119 -19.14 25.77 -11.25
N ARG A 120 -19.06 24.46 -10.96
CA ARG A 120 -19.58 23.89 -9.70
C ARG A 120 -18.54 23.77 -8.61
N MET A 121 -17.27 24.06 -8.91
CA MET A 121 -16.11 23.84 -8.03
C MET A 121 -16.01 22.37 -7.55
N ILE A 122 -16.24 21.42 -8.48
CA ILE A 122 -16.22 19.97 -8.20
C ILE A 122 -15.10 19.29 -8.98
N ILE A 123 -14.43 18.34 -8.32
CA ILE A 123 -13.47 17.43 -8.96
C ILE A 123 -14.04 16.02 -8.88
N LYS A 124 -14.29 15.39 -10.03
CA LYS A 124 -14.79 14.01 -10.12
C LYS A 124 -13.63 13.02 -10.04
N ILE A 125 -13.59 12.21 -8.99
CA ILE A 125 -12.55 11.18 -8.83
C ILE A 125 -13.10 9.85 -9.32
N ARG A 126 -12.60 9.41 -10.47
CA ARG A 126 -12.94 8.11 -11.03
C ARG A 126 -12.14 7.01 -10.37
N GLN A 127 -12.75 5.83 -10.23
CA GLN A 127 -12.07 4.61 -9.76
C GLN A 127 -11.40 4.77 -8.38
N SER A 128 -12.05 5.47 -7.45
CA SER A 128 -11.58 5.50 -6.07
C SER A 128 -11.67 4.10 -5.43
N LYS A 129 -11.07 3.93 -4.25
CA LYS A 129 -10.96 2.64 -3.56
C LYS A 129 -12.33 1.94 -3.50
N GLY A 130 -12.38 0.68 -3.97
CA GLY A 130 -13.61 -0.10 -4.03
C GLY A 130 -14.44 0.11 -5.30
N ALA A 131 -13.83 0.65 -6.37
CA ALA A 131 -14.48 0.92 -7.66
C ALA A 131 -15.68 1.87 -7.54
N LYS A 132 -15.57 2.86 -6.65
CA LYS A 132 -16.58 3.91 -6.47
C LYS A 132 -16.05 5.21 -7.02
N ASP A 133 -16.92 5.98 -7.65
CA ASP A 133 -16.61 7.37 -8.01
C ASP A 133 -17.01 8.28 -6.85
N ARG A 134 -16.28 9.38 -6.64
CA ARG A 134 -16.56 10.39 -5.61
C ARG A 134 -16.34 11.80 -6.11
#